data_AF-A0AAJ2S759-F1
#
_entry.id   AF-A0AAJ2S759-F1
#
_cell.length_a   1.000
_cell.length_b   1.000
_cell.length_c   1.000
_cell.angle_alpha   90.00
_cell.angle_beta   90.00
_cell.angle_gamma   90.00
#
_symmetry.space_group_name_H-M   'P 1'
#
loop_
_entity.id
_entity.type
_entity.pdbx_description
1 polymer ?
#
loop_
_entity_poly.entity_id
_entity_poly.type
_entity_poly.pdbx_seq_one_letter_code
_entity_poly.pdbx_strand_id
1 'polypeptide(L)'
;MKKISLLLFVLFVQTLFSQTKITETEKLATTCKVWGFLKYYHPKVASGAFNWDNQLLEILPKINKAQTKEAFSLVLENWIDNLGEVKTIAPILVPKEVKYFDKNFDLSWLKSKLFSKKLSKKLKFIEENRFQGVPFYIEGQEHVGNVSLKNESYANPDFNNRNSKLRMLFMYWNLIEYFFPYKYKMDQKWSTTLEKIVPLVVTSENEDDFFIAMKKMASKIDDSHTEFFVYPSLSGRRIKRYFPADAKIIDNSIVVTEILGDSLAEADAIKIGDVITKINDKSIKDIILENRDFICASNEPAYLDKLVKKILVSDSDTVKVEFLKDSEYVTKTMTWFNYHDSHRNEFKKGARKKKEKFKVLENNIGYVDMGILKTRNIPDMIEALKATRAIVFDMRNYPNGTYQEISNFLNAQEKEFAIYTRPDLSYPGRFKWSGGTLSGFENKDHYKGKVIVLLNEDSMSQSEWTAMCFQTAGNTTIIGSQTAGADGNVSEFDFKGFHTLFSGIGVYYPDGRETQRIGIVPDIEVKPTIKGIQEGRDEVLDRALLFIESGK
;
A
#
# COMPACT_ATOMS: atom_id res chain seq x y z
N MET A 1 -56.74 45.47 7.75
CA MET A 1 -56.67 44.09 7.20
C MET A 1 -55.92 43.94 5.87
N LYS A 2 -55.57 45.01 5.12
CA LYS A 2 -54.90 44.87 3.81
C LYS A 2 -53.35 44.89 3.78
N LYS A 3 -52.67 45.17 4.90
CA LYS A 3 -51.18 45.21 4.96
C LYS A 3 -50.53 43.92 5.49
N ILE A 4 -51.29 43.06 6.16
CA ILE A 4 -50.77 41.81 6.75
C ILE A 4 -50.76 40.66 5.72
N SER A 5 -51.67 40.66 4.75
CA SER A 5 -51.71 39.65 3.68
C SER A 5 -50.56 39.77 2.67
N LEU A 6 -49.96 40.96 2.50
CA LEU A 6 -48.84 41.15 1.56
C LEU A 6 -47.50 40.63 2.14
N LEU A 7 -47.30 40.72 3.46
CA LEU A 7 -46.09 40.23 4.13
C LEU A 7 -46.06 38.69 4.18
N LEU A 8 -47.22 38.06 4.37
CA LEU A 8 -47.37 36.60 4.35
C LEU A 8 -47.18 36.01 2.95
N PHE A 9 -47.50 36.75 1.88
CA PHE A 9 -47.28 36.30 0.51
C PHE A 9 -45.80 36.40 0.09
N VAL A 10 -45.06 37.39 0.59
CA VAL A 10 -43.62 37.54 0.31
C VAL A 10 -42.77 36.53 1.09
N LEU A 11 -43.18 36.15 2.31
CA LEU A 11 -42.50 35.09 3.09
C LEU A 11 -42.80 33.66 2.58
N PHE A 12 -43.90 33.44 1.87
CA PHE A 12 -44.21 32.15 1.24
C PHE A 12 -43.50 31.93 -0.10
N VAL A 13 -43.07 32.99 -0.79
CA VAL A 13 -42.34 32.86 -2.07
C VAL A 13 -40.85 32.58 -1.85
N GLN A 14 -40.26 32.97 -0.71
CA GLN A 14 -38.85 32.67 -0.41
C GLN A 14 -38.61 31.25 0.13
N THR A 15 -39.64 30.53 0.54
CA THR A 15 -39.51 29.13 1.00
C THR A 15 -39.76 28.10 -0.09
N LEU A 16 -40.20 28.50 -1.28
CA LEU A 16 -40.51 27.60 -2.40
C LEU A 16 -39.36 27.37 -3.41
N PHE A 17 -38.19 28.01 -3.24
CA PHE A 17 -37.05 27.82 -4.16
C PHE A 17 -35.69 27.63 -3.47
N SER A 18 -35.64 27.09 -2.25
CA SER A 18 -34.41 26.46 -1.78
C SER A 18 -34.35 25.00 -2.26
N GLN A 19 -34.30 24.80 -3.58
CA GLN A 19 -33.72 23.56 -4.08
C GLN A 19 -32.28 23.53 -3.54
N THR A 20 -31.97 22.56 -2.70
CA THR A 20 -30.61 22.39 -2.16
C THR A 20 -29.66 22.27 -3.34
N LYS A 21 -28.92 23.35 -3.62
CA LYS A 21 -27.97 23.42 -4.72
C LYS A 21 -26.94 22.30 -4.52
N ILE A 22 -26.84 21.41 -5.49
CA ILE A 22 -25.86 20.34 -5.48
C ILE A 22 -24.46 20.96 -5.65
N THR A 23 -23.52 20.54 -4.82
CA THR A 23 -22.13 21.07 -4.87
C THR A 23 -21.38 20.50 -6.07
N GLU A 24 -20.32 21.20 -6.48
CA GLU A 24 -19.44 20.71 -7.56
C GLU A 24 -18.77 19.39 -7.20
N THR A 25 -18.28 19.27 -5.97
CA THR A 25 -17.69 18.04 -5.44
C THR A 25 -18.66 16.87 -5.48
N GLU A 26 -19.90 17.04 -5.01
CA GLU A 26 -20.93 15.98 -5.06
C GLU A 26 -21.20 15.53 -6.50
N LYS A 27 -21.31 16.47 -7.44
CA LYS A 27 -21.51 16.16 -8.86
C LYS A 27 -20.36 15.35 -9.43
N LEU A 28 -19.13 15.79 -9.22
CA LEU A 28 -17.94 15.14 -9.76
C LEU A 28 -17.67 13.78 -9.12
N ALA A 29 -17.72 13.69 -7.79
CA ALA A 29 -17.52 12.43 -7.08
C ALA A 29 -18.58 11.39 -7.48
N THR A 30 -19.83 11.81 -7.66
CA THR A 30 -20.90 10.92 -8.15
C THR A 30 -20.69 10.54 -9.62
N THR A 31 -20.26 11.47 -10.45
CA THR A 31 -19.95 11.19 -11.88
C THR A 31 -18.79 10.20 -12.00
N CYS A 32 -17.77 10.29 -11.15
CA CYS A 32 -16.65 9.33 -11.09
C CYS A 32 -17.15 7.90 -10.83
N LYS A 33 -18.04 7.73 -9.85
CA LYS A 33 -18.64 6.43 -9.53
C LYS A 33 -19.48 5.89 -10.69
N VAL A 34 -20.32 6.73 -11.29
CA VAL A 34 -21.14 6.34 -12.46
C VAL A 34 -20.27 5.97 -13.65
N TRP A 35 -19.22 6.76 -13.94
CA TRP A 35 -18.31 6.48 -15.06
C TRP A 35 -17.58 5.14 -14.88
N GLY A 36 -17.05 4.85 -13.69
CA GLY A 36 -16.42 3.56 -13.42
C GLY A 36 -17.40 2.38 -13.38
N PHE A 37 -18.60 2.57 -12.83
CA PHE A 37 -19.65 1.57 -12.88
C PHE A 37 -19.99 1.20 -14.32
N LEU A 38 -20.29 2.19 -15.17
CA LEU A 38 -20.61 1.94 -16.56
C LEU A 38 -19.43 1.31 -17.31
N LYS A 39 -18.19 1.71 -17.00
CA LYS A 39 -16.96 1.12 -17.55
C LYS A 39 -16.93 -0.40 -17.44
N TYR A 40 -17.29 -0.91 -16.27
CA TYR A 40 -17.12 -2.31 -15.91
C TYR A 40 -18.42 -3.14 -16.00
N TYR A 41 -19.60 -2.49 -15.96
CA TYR A 41 -20.88 -3.18 -15.91
C TYR A 41 -21.71 -3.05 -17.19
N HIS A 42 -21.65 -1.91 -17.89
CA HIS A 42 -22.51 -1.70 -19.05
C HIS A 42 -22.05 -2.56 -20.24
N PRO A 43 -22.87 -3.48 -20.79
CA PRO A 43 -22.42 -4.46 -21.78
C PRO A 43 -21.65 -3.89 -22.97
N LYS A 44 -22.14 -2.78 -23.56
CA LYS A 44 -21.44 -2.14 -24.68
C LYS A 44 -20.14 -1.43 -24.27
N VAL A 45 -20.11 -0.80 -23.10
CA VAL A 45 -18.93 -0.06 -22.65
C VAL A 45 -17.84 -1.04 -22.25
N ALA A 46 -18.18 -2.02 -21.39
CA ALA A 46 -17.26 -3.05 -20.91
C ALA A 46 -16.74 -3.98 -22.02
N SER A 47 -17.42 -4.04 -23.17
CA SER A 47 -16.95 -4.71 -24.39
C SER A 47 -16.04 -3.85 -25.29
N GLY A 48 -15.83 -2.58 -24.97
CA GLY A 48 -14.96 -1.67 -25.73
C GLY A 48 -15.62 -0.95 -26.90
N ALA A 49 -16.96 -0.88 -26.97
CA ALA A 49 -17.66 -0.26 -28.09
C ALA A 49 -17.51 1.28 -28.16
N PHE A 50 -16.95 1.91 -27.12
CA PHE A 50 -16.82 3.36 -27.01
C PHE A 50 -15.38 3.72 -26.61
N ASN A 51 -14.89 4.85 -27.12
CA ASN A 51 -13.76 5.54 -26.47
C ASN A 51 -14.27 6.13 -25.15
N TRP A 52 -14.09 5.37 -24.07
CA TRP A 52 -14.74 5.66 -22.79
C TRP A 52 -14.18 6.88 -22.07
N ASP A 53 -12.91 7.21 -22.30
CA ASP A 53 -12.33 8.45 -21.81
C ASP A 53 -12.91 9.67 -22.50
N ASN A 54 -13.06 9.59 -23.83
CA ASN A 54 -13.65 10.69 -24.59
C ASN A 54 -15.13 10.92 -24.18
N GLN A 55 -15.89 9.85 -23.90
CA GLN A 55 -17.24 9.95 -23.35
C GLN A 55 -17.27 10.74 -22.02
N LEU A 56 -16.27 10.54 -21.15
CA LEU A 56 -16.16 11.33 -19.91
C LEU A 56 -15.88 12.81 -20.19
N LEU A 57 -14.96 13.10 -21.11
CA LEU A 57 -14.59 14.48 -21.45
C LEU A 57 -15.77 15.24 -22.06
N GLU A 58 -16.64 14.56 -22.82
CA GLU A 58 -17.87 15.14 -23.38
C GLU A 58 -18.97 15.39 -22.35
N ILE A 59 -19.09 14.54 -21.32
CA ILE A 59 -20.15 14.65 -20.31
C ILE A 59 -19.82 15.67 -19.21
N LEU A 60 -18.54 15.82 -18.83
CA LEU A 60 -18.12 16.70 -17.73
C LEU A 60 -18.58 18.16 -17.88
N PRO A 61 -18.54 18.81 -19.06
CA PRO A 61 -19.10 20.14 -19.25
C PRO A 61 -20.62 20.23 -18.99
N LYS A 62 -21.37 19.18 -19.34
CA LYS A 62 -22.83 19.11 -19.10
C LYS A 62 -23.13 18.94 -17.62
N ILE A 63 -22.35 18.10 -16.93
CA ILE A 63 -22.41 17.94 -15.47
C ILE A 63 -22.10 19.26 -14.76
N ASN A 64 -21.12 20.02 -15.23
CA ASN A 64 -20.79 21.30 -14.63
C ASN A 64 -21.96 22.30 -14.70
N LYS A 65 -22.67 22.33 -15.84
CA LYS A 65 -23.83 23.21 -16.05
C LYS A 65 -25.05 22.85 -15.19
N ALA A 66 -25.23 21.58 -14.81
CA ALA A 66 -26.36 21.16 -13.97
C ALA A 66 -26.30 21.79 -12.56
N GLN A 67 -27.36 22.51 -12.17
CA GLN A 67 -27.44 23.21 -10.88
C GLN A 67 -28.33 22.50 -9.83
N THR A 68 -29.17 21.57 -10.28
CA THR A 68 -30.15 20.86 -9.46
C THR A 68 -29.94 19.35 -9.55
N LYS A 69 -30.50 18.60 -8.59
CA LYS A 69 -30.43 17.13 -8.59
C LYS A 69 -31.14 16.51 -9.78
N GLU A 70 -32.25 17.12 -10.20
CA GLU A 70 -33.06 16.71 -11.34
C GLU A 70 -32.29 16.93 -12.64
N ALA A 71 -31.69 18.12 -12.83
CA ALA A 71 -30.88 18.41 -14.01
C ALA A 71 -29.64 17.51 -14.07
N PHE A 72 -28.98 17.28 -12.93
CA PHE A 72 -27.84 16.37 -12.84
C PHE A 72 -28.22 14.93 -13.20
N SER A 73 -29.32 14.43 -12.63
CA SER A 73 -29.85 13.09 -12.96
C SER A 73 -30.20 12.97 -14.44
N LEU A 74 -30.84 13.98 -15.01
CA LEU A 74 -31.22 13.97 -16.42
C LEU A 74 -30.00 13.90 -17.35
N VAL A 75 -28.90 14.58 -17.02
CA VAL A 75 -27.65 14.48 -17.78
C VAL A 75 -27.12 13.04 -17.78
N LEU A 76 -27.11 12.37 -16.63
CA LEU A 76 -26.63 10.98 -16.52
C LEU A 76 -27.60 9.99 -17.17
N GLU A 77 -28.91 10.19 -17.05
CA GLU A 77 -29.92 9.37 -17.73
C GLU A 77 -29.75 9.42 -19.25
N ASN A 78 -29.66 10.63 -19.82
CA ASN A 78 -29.46 10.81 -21.26
C ASN A 78 -28.12 10.24 -21.72
N TRP A 79 -27.08 10.32 -20.88
CA TRP A 79 -25.80 9.69 -21.19
C TRP A 79 -25.95 8.17 -21.31
N ILE A 80 -26.58 7.52 -20.32
CA ILE A 80 -26.84 6.06 -20.36
C ILE A 80 -27.69 5.69 -21.58
N ASP A 81 -28.73 6.45 -21.90
CA ASP A 81 -29.60 6.19 -23.05
C ASP A 81 -28.83 6.22 -24.38
N ASN A 82 -27.87 7.15 -24.51
CA ASN A 82 -27.02 7.26 -25.70
C ASN A 82 -25.99 6.13 -25.83
N LEU A 83 -25.68 5.39 -24.76
CA LEU A 83 -24.83 4.19 -24.86
C LEU A 83 -25.58 3.03 -25.53
N GLY A 84 -26.91 3.16 -25.67
CA GLY A 84 -27.81 2.23 -26.32
C GLY A 84 -28.36 1.17 -25.36
N GLU A 85 -29.28 0.36 -25.90
CA GLU A 85 -30.06 -0.58 -25.08
C GLU A 85 -29.22 -1.66 -24.39
N VAL A 86 -29.52 -1.91 -23.13
CA VAL A 86 -29.05 -3.04 -22.34
C VAL A 86 -30.11 -4.13 -22.41
N LYS A 87 -29.77 -5.29 -22.99
CA LYS A 87 -30.70 -6.41 -23.13
C LYS A 87 -30.87 -7.11 -21.79
N THR A 88 -32.08 -7.59 -21.54
CA THR A 88 -32.32 -8.50 -20.42
C THR A 88 -31.60 -9.82 -20.69
N ILE A 89 -30.88 -10.35 -19.70
CA ILE A 89 -30.19 -11.64 -19.80
C ILE A 89 -30.87 -12.68 -18.90
N ALA A 90 -30.60 -13.96 -19.15
CA ALA A 90 -30.98 -15.01 -18.23
C ALA A 90 -30.33 -14.77 -16.85
N PRO A 91 -30.95 -15.23 -15.75
CA PRO A 91 -30.37 -15.12 -14.41
C PRO A 91 -28.92 -15.61 -14.39
N ILE A 92 -28.01 -14.76 -13.92
CA ILE A 92 -26.60 -15.12 -13.80
C ILE A 92 -26.47 -16.20 -12.72
N LEU A 93 -26.12 -17.41 -13.14
CA LEU A 93 -25.97 -18.54 -12.24
C LEU A 93 -24.80 -18.30 -11.29
N VAL A 94 -25.07 -18.31 -10.00
CA VAL A 94 -24.03 -18.28 -8.97
C VAL A 94 -23.45 -19.69 -8.85
N PRO A 95 -22.17 -19.92 -9.17
CA PRO A 95 -21.59 -21.26 -9.06
C PRO A 95 -21.61 -21.72 -7.60
N LYS A 96 -22.14 -22.92 -7.33
CA LYS A 96 -22.28 -23.45 -5.95
C LYS A 96 -20.94 -23.61 -5.21
N GLU A 97 -19.88 -23.88 -5.96
CA GLU A 97 -18.51 -24.10 -5.44
C GLU A 97 -17.77 -22.79 -5.12
N VAL A 98 -18.24 -21.64 -5.63
CA VAL A 98 -17.54 -20.37 -5.47
C VAL A 98 -17.93 -19.73 -4.14
N LYS A 99 -16.96 -19.64 -3.22
CA LYS A 99 -17.10 -18.86 -1.99
C LYS A 99 -16.69 -17.41 -2.27
N TYR A 100 -17.63 -16.49 -2.09
CA TYR A 100 -17.38 -15.07 -2.31
C TYR A 100 -16.85 -14.35 -1.06
N PHE A 101 -16.09 -13.28 -1.28
CA PHE A 101 -15.62 -12.35 -0.27
C PHE A 101 -16.19 -10.96 -0.57
N ASP A 102 -17.23 -10.58 0.18
CA ASP A 102 -18.07 -9.41 -0.13
C ASP A 102 -17.76 -8.18 0.73
N LYS A 103 -16.73 -8.22 1.58
CA LYS A 103 -16.40 -7.09 2.47
C LYS A 103 -16.07 -5.80 1.68
N ASN A 104 -15.56 -5.91 0.45
CA ASN A 104 -15.27 -4.76 -0.43
C ASN A 104 -16.44 -4.33 -1.31
N PHE A 105 -17.48 -5.14 -1.41
CA PHE A 105 -18.53 -4.97 -2.40
C PHE A 105 -19.62 -4.02 -1.89
N ASP A 106 -19.68 -2.82 -2.47
CA ASP A 106 -20.70 -1.81 -2.14
C ASP A 106 -21.23 -1.09 -3.39
N LEU A 107 -22.46 -1.43 -3.77
CA LEU A 107 -23.25 -0.71 -4.78
C LEU A 107 -24.48 -0.01 -4.18
N SER A 108 -24.49 0.21 -2.87
CA SER A 108 -25.61 0.88 -2.19
C SER A 108 -25.79 2.33 -2.67
N TRP A 109 -24.72 2.96 -3.17
CA TRP A 109 -24.72 4.30 -3.74
C TRP A 109 -25.56 4.42 -5.04
N LEU A 110 -25.96 3.30 -5.68
CA LEU A 110 -26.89 3.33 -6.81
C LEU A 110 -28.26 3.93 -6.43
N LYS A 111 -28.55 4.02 -5.12
CA LYS A 111 -29.73 4.68 -4.53
C LYS A 111 -29.39 6.08 -3.97
N SER A 112 -28.35 6.74 -4.46
CA SER A 112 -27.92 8.06 -4.02
C SER A 112 -29.08 9.06 -3.99
N LYS A 113 -29.10 9.93 -2.97
CA LYS A 113 -30.08 11.01 -2.82
C LYS A 113 -29.96 12.08 -3.93
N LEU A 114 -28.90 12.04 -4.73
CA LEU A 114 -28.69 12.90 -5.89
C LEU A 114 -29.39 12.37 -7.14
N PHE A 115 -29.82 11.10 -7.14
CA PHE A 115 -30.43 10.45 -8.28
C PHE A 115 -31.95 10.57 -8.27
N SER A 116 -32.51 10.75 -9.46
CA SER A 116 -33.92 10.47 -9.71
C SER A 116 -34.19 8.97 -9.48
N LYS A 117 -35.45 8.64 -9.17
CA LYS A 117 -35.87 7.22 -9.09
C LYS A 117 -35.64 6.48 -10.41
N LYS A 118 -35.74 7.19 -11.55
CA LYS A 118 -35.53 6.62 -12.89
C LYS A 118 -34.07 6.25 -13.11
N LEU A 119 -33.14 7.14 -12.77
CA LEU A 119 -31.71 6.89 -12.86
C LEU A 119 -31.27 5.70 -11.99
N SER A 120 -31.70 5.66 -10.72
CA SER A 120 -31.42 4.53 -9.83
C SER A 120 -31.92 3.19 -10.39
N LYS A 121 -33.12 3.17 -10.97
CA LYS A 121 -33.66 1.96 -11.64
C LYS A 121 -32.82 1.55 -12.85
N LYS A 122 -32.38 2.51 -13.68
CA LYS A 122 -31.51 2.22 -14.84
C LYS A 122 -30.18 1.60 -14.41
N LEU A 123 -29.51 2.19 -13.40
CA LEU A 123 -28.24 1.66 -12.90
C LEU A 123 -28.41 0.26 -12.29
N LYS A 124 -29.49 0.04 -11.52
CA LYS A 124 -29.78 -1.29 -10.97
C LYS A 124 -30.06 -2.32 -12.08
N PHE A 125 -30.80 -1.93 -13.11
CA PHE A 125 -31.05 -2.78 -14.28
C PHE A 125 -29.74 -3.15 -15.01
N ILE A 126 -28.78 -2.22 -15.11
CA ILE A 126 -27.45 -2.50 -15.67
C ILE A 126 -26.67 -3.49 -14.78
N GLU A 127 -26.74 -3.38 -13.45
CA GLU A 127 -26.09 -4.31 -12.54
C GLU A 127 -26.64 -5.75 -12.68
N GLU A 128 -27.97 -5.87 -12.76
CA GLU A 128 -28.68 -7.15 -12.92
C GLU A 128 -28.45 -7.78 -14.28
N ASN A 129 -28.20 -6.95 -15.31
CA ASN A 129 -27.94 -7.38 -16.70
C ASN A 129 -26.53 -7.00 -17.16
N ARG A 130 -25.58 -7.07 -16.22
CA ARG A 130 -24.21 -6.62 -16.43
C ARG A 130 -23.50 -7.42 -17.50
N PHE A 131 -22.41 -6.86 -18.01
CA PHE A 131 -21.52 -7.56 -18.94
C PHE A 131 -21.00 -8.87 -18.35
N GLN A 132 -21.08 -9.96 -19.12
CA GLN A 132 -20.60 -11.30 -18.74
C GLN A 132 -19.56 -11.86 -19.73
N GLY A 133 -19.09 -11.04 -20.69
CA GLY A 133 -18.07 -11.43 -21.65
C GLY A 133 -16.65 -11.20 -21.13
N VAL A 134 -15.65 -11.30 -22.02
CA VAL A 134 -14.26 -10.98 -21.71
C VAL A 134 -14.11 -9.47 -21.50
N PRO A 135 -13.68 -8.98 -20.32
CA PRO A 135 -13.56 -7.55 -20.06
C PRO A 135 -12.58 -6.87 -21.02
N PHE A 136 -12.94 -5.68 -21.52
CA PHE A 136 -12.11 -4.92 -22.45
C PHE A 136 -11.00 -4.11 -21.78
N TYR A 137 -11.22 -3.62 -20.54
CA TYR A 137 -10.31 -2.67 -19.86
C TYR A 137 -9.35 -3.30 -18.86
N ILE A 138 -9.64 -4.53 -18.46
CA ILE A 138 -8.92 -5.24 -17.40
C ILE A 138 -8.74 -6.71 -17.76
N GLU A 139 -7.71 -7.31 -17.21
CA GLU A 139 -7.49 -8.74 -17.24
C GLU A 139 -6.85 -9.23 -15.94
N GLY A 140 -7.01 -10.52 -15.66
CA GLY A 140 -6.33 -11.19 -14.57
C GLY A 140 -5.08 -11.86 -15.09
N GLN A 141 -3.94 -11.61 -14.47
CA GLN A 141 -2.69 -12.27 -14.80
C GLN A 141 -2.80 -13.78 -14.54
N GLU A 142 -2.29 -14.57 -15.48
CA GLU A 142 -2.33 -16.02 -15.43
C GLU A 142 -1.62 -16.55 -14.16
N HIS A 143 -2.19 -17.59 -13.55
CA HIS A 143 -1.72 -18.25 -12.32
C HIS A 143 -1.72 -17.41 -11.02
N VAL A 144 -1.59 -16.09 -11.12
CA VAL A 144 -1.45 -15.22 -9.96
C VAL A 144 -2.77 -14.53 -9.59
N GLY A 145 -3.51 -14.06 -10.58
CA GLY A 145 -4.81 -13.40 -10.42
C GLY A 145 -4.74 -11.89 -10.15
N ASN A 146 -3.56 -11.28 -10.21
CA ASN A 146 -3.39 -9.83 -10.17
C ASN A 146 -4.10 -9.15 -11.34
N VAL A 147 -4.64 -7.96 -11.10
CA VAL A 147 -5.32 -7.18 -12.15
C VAL A 147 -4.29 -6.40 -12.94
N SER A 148 -4.42 -6.43 -14.26
CA SER A 148 -3.70 -5.57 -15.19
C SER A 148 -4.69 -4.74 -16.00
N LEU A 149 -4.32 -3.50 -16.29
CA LEU A 149 -5.07 -2.62 -17.18
C LEU A 149 -4.71 -2.94 -18.63
N LYS A 150 -5.70 -2.88 -19.52
CA LYS A 150 -5.50 -3.00 -20.97
C LYS A 150 -6.44 -2.07 -21.71
N ASN A 151 -6.06 -1.68 -22.93
CA ASN A 151 -6.84 -0.74 -23.75
C ASN A 151 -7.19 0.59 -23.04
N GLU A 152 -6.35 1.01 -22.09
CA GLU A 152 -6.44 2.29 -21.39
C GLU A 152 -5.45 3.30 -21.97
N SER A 153 -5.80 4.59 -21.89
CA SER A 153 -4.79 5.63 -22.10
C SER A 153 -3.93 5.83 -20.85
N TYR A 154 -2.64 5.54 -20.99
CA TYR A 154 -1.59 5.79 -19.99
C TYR A 154 -0.96 7.19 -20.13
N ALA A 155 -1.50 8.03 -21.01
CA ALA A 155 -0.96 9.36 -21.25
C ALA A 155 -1.14 10.29 -20.04
N ASN A 156 -0.21 11.23 -19.88
CA ASN A 156 -0.37 12.32 -18.92
C ASN A 156 -1.62 13.14 -19.26
N PRO A 157 -2.33 13.65 -18.25
CA PRO A 157 -3.36 14.62 -18.51
C PRO A 157 -2.70 15.92 -19.04
N ASP A 158 -3.40 16.63 -19.93
CA ASP A 158 -3.17 18.06 -20.07
C ASP A 158 -3.44 18.76 -18.73
N PHE A 159 -2.38 19.20 -18.06
CA PHE A 159 -2.43 19.81 -16.73
C PHE A 159 -3.12 21.17 -16.71
N ASN A 160 -3.21 21.85 -17.88
CA ASN A 160 -3.96 23.10 -18.03
C ASN A 160 -5.47 22.84 -18.24
N ASN A 161 -5.85 21.60 -18.52
CA ASN A 161 -7.24 21.21 -18.73
C ASN A 161 -7.81 20.47 -17.51
N ARG A 162 -8.70 21.15 -16.79
CA ARG A 162 -9.42 20.62 -15.63
C ARG A 162 -10.06 19.25 -15.89
N ASN A 163 -10.71 19.04 -17.03
CA ASN A 163 -11.43 17.79 -17.32
C ASN A 163 -10.47 16.65 -17.64
N SER A 164 -9.33 16.96 -18.26
CA SER A 164 -8.24 16.00 -18.49
C SER A 164 -7.66 15.47 -17.16
N LYS A 165 -7.38 16.37 -16.20
CA LYS A 165 -6.95 15.97 -14.84
C LYS A 165 -8.00 15.12 -14.12
N LEU A 166 -9.28 15.49 -14.22
CA LEU A 166 -10.38 14.70 -13.63
C LEU A 166 -10.49 13.30 -14.23
N ARG A 167 -10.23 13.12 -15.53
CA ARG A 167 -10.20 11.79 -16.14
C ARG A 167 -9.15 10.88 -15.48
N MET A 168 -7.94 11.39 -15.27
CA MET A 168 -6.86 10.63 -14.60
C MET A 168 -7.24 10.30 -13.14
N LEU A 169 -7.78 11.28 -12.39
CA LEU A 169 -8.30 11.05 -11.05
C LEU A 169 -9.37 9.95 -11.04
N PHE A 170 -10.35 10.01 -11.94
CA PHE A 170 -11.47 9.08 -11.97
C PHE A 170 -11.00 7.66 -12.34
N MET A 171 -10.05 7.54 -13.25
CA MET A 171 -9.44 6.27 -13.61
C MET A 171 -8.73 5.64 -12.41
N TYR A 172 -7.83 6.36 -11.73
CA TYR A 172 -7.11 5.85 -10.57
C TYR A 172 -8.05 5.51 -9.41
N TRP A 173 -9.02 6.39 -9.12
CA TRP A 173 -9.97 6.13 -8.03
C TRP A 173 -10.79 4.85 -8.27
N ASN A 174 -11.25 4.63 -9.51
CA ASN A 174 -11.99 3.42 -9.87
C ASN A 174 -11.13 2.17 -9.93
N LEU A 175 -9.83 2.28 -10.25
CA LEU A 175 -8.91 1.15 -10.17
C LEU A 175 -8.88 0.58 -8.74
N ILE A 176 -8.73 1.44 -7.74
CA ILE A 176 -8.75 1.04 -6.33
C ILE A 176 -10.15 0.57 -5.90
N GLU A 177 -11.21 1.29 -6.30
CA GLU A 177 -12.60 0.98 -5.89
C GLU A 177 -13.02 -0.45 -6.23
N TYR A 178 -12.61 -0.94 -7.41
CA TYR A 178 -13.05 -2.23 -7.94
C TYR A 178 -12.04 -3.36 -7.76
N PHE A 179 -10.74 -3.07 -7.60
CA PHE A 179 -9.69 -4.09 -7.69
C PHE A 179 -8.71 -4.12 -6.52
N PHE A 180 -8.80 -3.23 -5.54
CA PHE A 180 -8.00 -3.35 -4.33
C PHE A 180 -8.64 -4.35 -3.33
N PRO A 181 -7.95 -5.43 -2.94
CA PRO A 181 -8.49 -6.52 -2.11
C PRO A 181 -8.77 -6.12 -0.66
N TYR A 182 -8.27 -4.98 -0.20
CA TYR A 182 -8.37 -4.58 1.21
C TYR A 182 -9.06 -3.24 1.43
N LYS A 183 -9.93 -2.80 0.50
CA LYS A 183 -10.68 -1.54 0.63
C LYS A 183 -11.45 -1.44 1.95
N TYR A 184 -11.99 -2.57 2.43
CA TYR A 184 -12.69 -2.68 3.70
C TYR A 184 -11.81 -2.49 4.96
N LYS A 185 -10.47 -2.47 4.81
CA LYS A 185 -9.48 -2.26 5.88
C LYS A 185 -8.91 -0.83 5.92
N MET A 186 -9.19 0.00 4.92
CA MET A 186 -8.75 1.40 4.91
C MET A 186 -9.36 2.15 6.11
N ASP A 187 -8.57 3.01 6.74
CA ASP A 187 -8.99 3.89 7.85
C ASP A 187 -10.08 4.87 7.40
N GLN A 188 -9.99 5.33 6.16
CA GLN A 188 -10.97 6.21 5.56
C GLN A 188 -11.76 5.49 4.46
N LYS A 189 -13.09 5.66 4.46
CA LYS A 189 -13.93 5.21 3.36
C LYS A 189 -13.43 5.80 2.04
N TRP A 190 -13.22 4.94 1.04
CA TRP A 190 -12.67 5.35 -0.24
C TRP A 190 -13.48 6.44 -0.96
N SER A 191 -14.81 6.46 -0.77
CA SER A 191 -15.67 7.53 -1.27
C SER A 191 -15.40 8.89 -0.63
N THR A 192 -15.09 8.92 0.67
CA THR A 192 -14.73 10.16 1.37
C THR A 192 -13.36 10.66 0.91
N THR A 193 -12.45 9.76 0.55
CA THR A 193 -11.18 10.14 -0.11
C THR A 193 -11.47 10.91 -1.40
N LEU A 194 -12.34 10.40 -2.26
CA LEU A 194 -12.71 11.09 -3.50
C LEU A 194 -13.25 12.50 -3.25
N GLU A 195 -14.17 12.64 -2.30
CA GLU A 195 -14.80 13.93 -1.96
C GLU A 195 -13.77 14.96 -1.48
N LYS A 196 -12.71 14.52 -0.78
CA LYS A 196 -11.61 15.38 -0.34
C LYS A 196 -10.61 15.72 -1.45
N ILE A 197 -10.36 14.79 -2.37
CA ILE A 197 -9.33 14.95 -3.42
C ILE A 197 -9.85 15.71 -4.64
N VAL A 198 -11.13 15.56 -4.98
CA VAL A 198 -11.75 16.27 -6.12
C VAL A 198 -11.50 17.78 -6.09
N PRO A 199 -11.72 18.51 -4.98
CA PRO A 199 -11.42 19.94 -4.90
C PRO A 199 -9.95 20.24 -5.20
N LEU A 200 -9.01 19.47 -4.64
CA LEU A 200 -7.58 19.68 -4.83
C LEU A 200 -7.16 19.53 -6.29
N VAL A 201 -7.72 18.54 -7.01
CA VAL A 201 -7.46 18.33 -8.44
C VAL A 201 -8.09 19.44 -9.30
N VAL A 202 -9.28 19.90 -8.93
CA VAL A 202 -9.96 21.00 -9.64
C VAL A 202 -9.17 22.30 -9.51
N THR A 203 -8.63 22.60 -8.33
CA THR A 203 -7.88 23.83 -8.06
C THR A 203 -6.39 23.73 -8.38
N SER A 204 -5.87 22.57 -8.77
CA SER A 204 -4.45 22.41 -9.09
C SER A 204 -4.07 23.26 -10.30
N GLU A 205 -2.98 24.02 -10.26
CA GLU A 205 -2.64 24.94 -11.35
C GLU A 205 -1.62 24.33 -12.32
N ASN A 206 -0.85 23.35 -11.84
CA ASN A 206 0.25 22.74 -12.56
C ASN A 206 0.35 21.22 -12.29
N GLU A 207 1.37 20.59 -12.88
CA GLU A 207 1.69 19.17 -12.73
C GLU A 207 2.01 18.78 -11.29
N ASP A 208 2.79 19.59 -10.56
CA ASP A 208 3.20 19.31 -9.19
C ASP A 208 1.99 19.31 -8.23
N ASP A 209 1.13 20.33 -8.31
CA ASP A 209 -0.10 20.41 -7.52
C ASP A 209 -1.02 19.21 -7.76
N PHE A 210 -1.13 18.79 -9.02
CA PHE A 210 -1.93 17.62 -9.39
C PHE A 210 -1.36 16.34 -8.76
N PHE A 211 -0.04 16.11 -8.89
CA PHE A 211 0.57 14.92 -8.32
C PHE A 211 0.64 14.95 -6.78
N ILE A 212 0.70 16.12 -6.16
CA ILE A 212 0.49 16.28 -4.70
C ILE A 212 -0.90 15.77 -4.32
N ALA A 213 -1.95 16.15 -5.05
CA ALA A 213 -3.31 15.66 -4.81
C ALA A 213 -3.41 14.13 -5.03
N MET A 214 -2.78 13.59 -6.07
CA MET A 214 -2.77 12.15 -6.33
C MET A 214 -2.01 11.35 -5.25
N LYS A 215 -0.87 11.86 -4.76
CA LYS A 215 -0.14 11.25 -3.63
C LYS A 215 -0.98 11.26 -2.36
N LYS A 216 -1.70 12.36 -2.08
CA LYS A 216 -2.66 12.44 -0.98
C LYS A 216 -3.81 11.45 -1.08
N MET A 217 -4.21 11.09 -2.29
CA MET A 217 -5.20 10.03 -2.51
C MET A 217 -4.58 8.65 -2.27
N ALA A 218 -3.39 8.38 -2.82
CA ALA A 218 -2.71 7.10 -2.71
C ALA A 218 -2.36 6.75 -1.25
N SER A 219 -1.96 7.74 -0.43
CA SER A 219 -1.64 7.52 0.99
C SER A 219 -2.83 7.03 1.82
N LYS A 220 -4.07 7.17 1.33
CA LYS A 220 -5.29 6.69 1.99
C LYS A 220 -5.68 5.25 1.63
N ILE A 221 -4.81 4.55 0.91
CA ILE A 221 -4.99 3.12 0.61
C ILE A 221 -4.61 2.24 1.81
N ASP A 222 -3.81 2.76 2.75
CA ASP A 222 -3.36 2.05 3.96
C ASP A 222 -2.70 0.69 3.63
N ASP A 223 -1.76 0.73 2.69
CA ASP A 223 -1.06 -0.43 2.16
C ASP A 223 0.44 -0.13 1.98
N SER A 224 1.29 -0.91 2.64
CA SER A 224 2.75 -0.78 2.57
C SER A 224 3.32 -1.18 1.21
N HIS A 225 2.60 -1.96 0.39
CA HIS A 225 2.97 -2.12 -1.02
C HIS A 225 2.68 -0.88 -1.85
N THR A 226 1.79 0.00 -1.41
CA THR A 226 1.40 1.14 -2.24
C THR A 226 2.56 2.11 -2.42
N GLU A 227 2.94 2.33 -3.68
CA GLU A 227 3.88 3.37 -4.07
C GLU A 227 3.21 4.33 -5.05
N PHE A 228 3.60 5.60 -5.01
CA PHE A 228 3.19 6.61 -5.98
C PHE A 228 4.42 7.44 -6.37
N PHE A 229 5.18 6.89 -7.32
CA PHE A 229 6.45 7.44 -7.77
C PHE A 229 6.23 8.29 -9.02
N VAL A 230 6.38 9.61 -8.89
CA VAL A 230 6.26 10.54 -10.03
C VAL A 230 7.58 10.56 -10.78
N TYR A 231 7.54 10.36 -12.10
CA TYR A 231 8.72 10.44 -12.92
C TYR A 231 9.24 11.88 -12.98
N PRO A 232 10.54 12.11 -12.71
CA PRO A 232 11.08 13.45 -12.78
C PRO A 232 11.06 13.95 -14.22
N SER A 233 10.59 15.18 -14.44
CA SER A 233 10.76 15.87 -15.72
C SER A 233 12.26 16.02 -16.05
N LEU A 234 12.61 15.93 -17.34
CA LEU A 234 14.02 16.01 -17.79
C LEU A 234 14.72 17.30 -17.35
N SER A 235 13.97 18.39 -17.14
CA SER A 235 14.46 19.70 -16.69
C SER A 235 14.48 19.90 -15.17
N GLY A 236 13.98 18.94 -14.37
CA GLY A 236 13.72 19.11 -12.93
C GLY A 236 14.47 18.15 -12.00
N ARG A 237 15.41 17.35 -12.50
CA ARG A 237 16.18 16.41 -11.66
C ARG A 237 17.10 17.16 -10.69
N ARG A 238 16.61 17.35 -9.46
CA ARG A 238 17.43 17.82 -8.34
C ARG A 238 18.38 16.71 -7.90
N ILE A 239 19.62 17.07 -7.63
CA ILE A 239 20.63 16.15 -7.13
C ILE A 239 20.24 15.74 -5.71
N LYS A 240 19.90 14.46 -5.54
CA LYS A 240 19.64 13.87 -4.22
C LYS A 240 20.94 13.72 -3.46
N ARG A 241 20.92 14.17 -2.21
CA ARG A 241 22.06 14.13 -1.30
C ARG A 241 21.64 13.42 -0.02
N TYR A 242 22.55 12.64 0.54
CA TYR A 242 22.25 11.63 1.54
C TYR A 242 23.00 11.90 2.83
N PHE A 243 22.33 11.63 3.95
CA PHE A 243 22.97 11.50 5.25
C PHE A 243 23.95 10.30 5.21
N PRO A 244 25.13 10.35 5.86
CA PRO A 244 26.17 9.32 5.70
C PRO A 244 25.89 7.99 6.44
N ALA A 245 24.67 7.78 6.90
CA ALA A 245 24.28 6.67 7.76
C ALA A 245 22.80 6.29 7.55
N ASP A 246 22.45 5.07 7.95
CA ASP A 246 21.06 4.62 8.07
C ASP A 246 20.57 4.79 9.52
N ALA A 247 19.25 4.87 9.70
CA ALA A 247 18.65 5.17 10.99
C ALA A 247 17.23 4.62 11.12
N LYS A 248 16.74 4.57 12.37
CA LYS A 248 15.34 4.27 12.70
C LYS A 248 14.71 5.41 13.49
N ILE A 249 13.40 5.58 13.38
CA ILE A 249 12.67 6.49 14.28
C ILE A 249 12.26 5.72 15.53
N ILE A 250 12.74 6.17 16.70
CA ILE A 250 12.43 5.61 18.01
C ILE A 250 12.05 6.79 18.92
N ASP A 251 10.90 6.69 19.61
CA ASP A 251 10.40 7.73 20.52
C ASP A 251 10.39 9.15 19.93
N ASN A 252 9.92 9.29 18.68
CA ASN A 252 9.90 10.54 17.90
C ASN A 252 11.28 11.18 17.70
N SER A 253 12.36 10.41 17.73
CA SER A 253 13.71 10.83 17.38
C SER A 253 14.28 9.89 16.32
N ILE A 254 15.20 10.37 15.49
CA ILE A 254 15.95 9.52 14.57
C ILE A 254 17.19 9.01 15.30
N VAL A 255 17.44 7.71 15.28
CA VAL A 255 18.59 7.07 15.94
C VAL A 255 19.43 6.38 14.89
N VAL A 256 20.71 6.76 14.79
CA VAL A 256 21.64 6.19 13.81
C VAL A 256 21.91 4.72 14.11
N THR A 257 21.67 3.83 13.14
CA THR A 257 21.79 2.37 13.31
C THR A 257 22.94 1.76 12.51
N GLU A 258 23.35 2.37 11.39
CA GLU A 258 24.43 1.87 10.55
C GLU A 258 25.18 3.03 9.90
N ILE A 259 26.51 2.95 9.81
CA ILE A 259 27.31 3.92 9.04
C ILE A 259 27.46 3.41 7.60
N LEU A 260 27.07 4.22 6.62
CA LEU A 260 27.12 3.86 5.20
C LEU A 260 28.34 4.47 4.51
N GLY A 261 28.76 5.67 4.91
CA GLY A 261 29.94 6.36 4.39
C GLY A 261 30.92 6.72 5.51
N ASP A 262 31.89 5.84 5.78
CA ASP A 262 32.79 5.93 6.95
C ASP A 262 33.49 7.28 7.09
N SER A 263 34.17 7.79 6.06
CA SER A 263 34.92 9.06 6.18
C SER A 263 34.00 10.29 6.22
N LEU A 264 32.80 10.21 5.61
CA LEU A 264 31.79 11.27 5.71
C LEU A 264 31.20 11.35 7.12
N ALA A 265 30.89 10.20 7.72
CA ALA A 265 30.43 10.12 9.09
C ALA A 265 31.52 10.58 10.07
N GLU A 266 32.78 10.19 9.84
CA GLU A 266 33.92 10.62 10.65
C GLU A 266 34.12 12.15 10.61
N ALA A 267 34.01 12.77 9.44
CA ALA A 267 34.15 14.22 9.26
C ALA A 267 33.16 15.03 10.12
N ASP A 268 31.92 14.55 10.27
CA ASP A 268 30.88 15.19 11.08
C ASP A 268 30.75 14.58 12.50
N ALA A 269 31.63 13.63 12.85
CA ALA A 269 31.63 12.86 14.09
C ALA A 269 30.27 12.18 14.38
N ILE A 270 29.67 11.59 13.34
CA ILE A 270 28.44 10.79 13.40
C ILE A 270 28.78 9.36 13.82
N LYS A 271 28.04 8.84 14.80
CA LYS A 271 28.24 7.49 15.33
C LYS A 271 26.91 6.74 15.43
N ILE A 272 26.99 5.41 15.38
CA ILE A 272 25.85 4.54 15.75
C ILE A 272 25.39 4.92 17.16
N GLY A 273 24.07 5.06 17.33
CA GLY A 273 23.44 5.50 18.58
C GLY A 273 23.32 7.01 18.76
N ASP A 274 23.84 7.83 17.83
CA ASP A 274 23.56 9.27 17.82
C ASP A 274 22.05 9.51 17.64
N VAL A 275 21.49 10.40 18.46
CA VAL A 275 20.05 10.74 18.48
C VAL A 275 19.85 12.11 17.84
N ILE A 276 19.03 12.16 16.79
CA ILE A 276 18.67 13.35 16.04
C ILE A 276 17.22 13.76 16.41
N THR A 277 17.07 15.00 16.86
CA THR A 277 15.79 15.55 17.36
C THR A 277 15.15 16.56 16.40
N LYS A 278 15.96 17.21 15.54
CA LYS A 278 15.47 18.11 14.48
C LYS A 278 16.28 18.01 13.19
N ILE A 279 15.60 18.28 12.07
CA ILE A 279 16.22 18.52 10.77
C ILE A 279 15.61 19.79 10.18
N ASN A 280 16.47 20.72 9.74
CA ASN A 280 16.11 22.03 9.21
C ASN A 280 15.10 22.77 10.12
N ASP A 281 15.42 22.84 11.41
CA ASP A 281 14.62 23.49 12.46
C ASP A 281 13.25 22.86 12.77
N LYS A 282 12.88 21.76 12.11
CA LYS A 282 11.66 21.01 12.40
C LYS A 282 11.94 19.83 13.30
N SER A 283 11.13 19.65 14.35
CA SER A 283 11.20 18.46 15.18
C SER A 283 10.83 17.22 14.38
N ILE A 284 11.46 16.08 14.69
CA ILE A 284 11.11 14.81 14.04
C ILE A 284 9.62 14.49 14.24
N LYS A 285 9.03 14.84 15.40
CA LYS A 285 7.58 14.75 15.64
C LYS A 285 6.76 15.58 14.64
N ASP A 286 7.15 16.82 14.35
CA ASP A 286 6.44 17.65 13.38
C ASP A 286 6.59 17.10 11.97
N ILE A 287 7.79 16.63 11.59
CA ILE A 287 8.03 15.98 10.30
C ILE A 287 7.15 14.73 10.15
N ILE A 288 7.01 13.92 11.21
CA ILE A 288 6.10 12.78 11.26
C ILE A 288 4.65 13.20 11.00
N LEU A 289 4.18 14.31 11.55
CA LEU A 289 2.79 14.76 11.36
C LEU A 289 2.58 15.33 9.94
N GLU A 290 3.50 16.15 9.45
CA GLU A 290 3.41 16.80 8.14
C GLU A 290 3.43 15.80 6.97
N ASN A 291 4.10 14.65 7.12
CA ASN A 291 4.25 13.66 6.06
C ASN A 291 3.14 12.58 6.03
N ARG A 292 2.17 12.61 6.96
CA ARG A 292 1.13 11.57 7.07
C ARG A 292 0.29 11.39 5.82
N ASP A 293 0.01 12.48 5.14
CA ASP A 293 -0.81 12.45 3.93
C ASP A 293 -0.01 12.10 2.67
N PHE A 294 1.27 11.74 2.78
CA PHE A 294 2.15 11.54 1.61
C PHE A 294 2.85 10.19 1.55
N ILE A 295 2.75 9.37 2.61
CA ILE A 295 3.41 8.06 2.68
C ILE A 295 2.35 6.99 2.85
N CYS A 296 2.37 6.01 1.96
CA CYS A 296 1.47 4.85 2.05
C CYS A 296 2.14 3.78 2.91
N ALA A 297 1.43 3.33 3.93
CA ALA A 297 1.85 2.27 4.84
C ALA A 297 0.62 1.60 5.45
N SER A 298 0.69 0.30 5.71
CA SER A 298 -0.41 -0.45 6.31
C SER A 298 -0.55 -0.20 7.81
N ASN A 299 0.55 0.14 8.49
CA ASN A 299 0.60 0.39 9.92
C ASN A 299 1.70 1.41 10.31
N GLU A 300 1.72 1.79 11.59
CA GLU A 300 2.62 2.83 12.11
C GLU A 300 4.12 2.48 11.99
N PRO A 301 4.59 1.26 12.33
CA PRO A 301 6.00 0.89 12.14
C PRO A 301 6.46 1.02 10.68
N ALA A 302 5.68 0.51 9.71
CA ALA A 302 6.01 0.62 8.29
C ALA A 302 6.01 2.08 7.81
N TYR A 303 5.12 2.92 8.34
CA TYR A 303 5.12 4.34 8.04
C TYR A 303 6.42 5.01 8.50
N LEU A 304 6.84 4.75 9.74
CA LEU A 304 8.05 5.36 10.32
C LEU A 304 9.31 4.89 9.58
N ASP A 305 9.38 3.62 9.20
CA ASP A 305 10.46 3.06 8.38
C ASP A 305 10.54 3.71 6.98
N LYS A 306 9.41 3.87 6.29
CA LYS A 306 9.39 4.59 5.01
C LYS A 306 9.73 6.07 5.17
N LEU A 307 9.29 6.70 6.25
CA LEU A 307 9.53 8.12 6.52
C LEU A 307 11.01 8.39 6.76
N VAL A 308 11.69 7.61 7.62
CA VAL A 308 13.10 7.86 7.95
C VAL A 308 13.98 7.82 6.68
N LYS A 309 13.73 6.85 5.79
CA LYS A 309 14.40 6.74 4.48
C LYS A 309 14.21 7.99 3.60
N LYS A 310 13.08 8.70 3.73
CA LYS A 310 12.84 9.97 3.03
C LYS A 310 13.49 11.16 3.72
N ILE A 311 13.51 11.19 5.05
CA ILE A 311 14.10 12.27 5.85
C ILE A 311 15.62 12.33 5.65
N LEU A 312 16.28 11.18 5.51
CA LEU A 312 17.73 11.06 5.30
C LEU A 312 18.19 11.40 3.86
N VAL A 313 17.30 12.00 3.05
CA VAL A 313 17.58 12.48 1.70
C VAL A 313 17.15 13.93 1.53
N SER A 314 18.02 14.76 0.97
CA SER A 314 17.81 16.19 0.77
C SER A 314 18.11 16.63 -0.66
N ASP A 315 17.41 17.66 -1.13
CA ASP A 315 17.74 18.39 -2.37
C ASP A 315 18.75 19.54 -2.11
N SER A 316 18.99 19.89 -0.84
CA SER A 316 20.02 20.83 -0.39
C SER A 316 21.29 20.08 -0.04
N ASP A 317 22.47 20.62 -0.37
CA ASP A 317 23.74 20.12 0.16
C ASP A 317 23.92 20.48 1.63
N THR A 318 23.38 21.61 2.07
CA THR A 318 23.54 22.09 3.43
C THR A 318 22.29 21.76 4.23
N VAL A 319 22.43 20.95 5.27
CA VAL A 319 21.34 20.51 6.15
C VAL A 319 21.69 20.79 7.60
N LYS A 320 20.76 21.41 8.32
CA LYS A 320 20.90 21.70 9.76
C LYS A 320 20.31 20.55 10.57
N VAL A 321 21.11 19.92 11.41
CA VAL A 321 20.72 18.74 12.19
C VAL A 321 20.99 19.01 13.68
N GLU A 322 19.96 18.82 14.51
CA GLU A 322 20.06 18.91 15.97
C GLU A 322 20.19 17.51 16.55
N PHE A 323 21.24 17.31 17.35
CA PHE A 323 21.54 16.06 18.06
C PHE A 323 21.28 16.24 19.55
N LEU A 324 20.85 15.17 20.21
CA LEU A 324 20.87 15.05 21.68
C LEU A 324 22.12 14.28 22.09
N LYS A 325 23.09 14.94 22.74
CA LYS A 325 24.34 14.33 23.25
C LYS A 325 24.50 14.68 24.72
N ASP A 326 24.66 13.68 25.59
CA ASP A 326 24.85 13.86 27.04
C ASP A 326 23.80 14.78 27.71
N SER A 327 22.54 14.68 27.27
CA SER A 327 21.41 15.54 27.69
C SER A 327 21.44 16.99 27.21
N GLU A 328 22.39 17.35 26.34
CA GLU A 328 22.47 18.66 25.70
C GLU A 328 22.08 18.58 24.22
N TYR A 329 21.45 19.64 23.72
CA TYR A 329 21.10 19.77 22.31
C TYR A 329 22.22 20.48 21.55
N VAL A 330 22.82 19.79 20.59
CA VAL A 330 23.90 20.30 19.75
C VAL A 330 23.43 20.37 18.31
N THR A 331 23.39 21.57 17.75
CA THR A 331 23.03 21.77 16.34
C THR A 331 24.27 21.89 15.47
N LYS A 332 24.30 21.13 14.37
CA LYS A 332 25.36 21.19 13.35
C LYS A 332 24.75 21.50 11.99
N THR A 333 25.42 22.35 11.23
CA THR A 333 25.18 22.50 9.80
C THR A 333 26.17 21.59 9.08
N MET A 334 25.65 20.58 8.37
CA MET A 334 26.45 19.56 7.71
C MET A 334 26.20 19.52 6.21
N THR A 335 27.19 19.04 5.47
CA THR A 335 27.07 18.81 4.04
C THR A 335 26.59 17.38 3.79
N TRP A 336 25.46 17.21 3.13
CA TRP A 336 25.01 15.90 2.63
C TRP A 336 25.51 15.69 1.20
N PHE A 337 25.82 14.46 0.84
CA PHE A 337 26.56 14.16 -0.38
C PHE A 337 25.74 13.34 -1.37
N ASN A 338 25.97 13.58 -2.66
CA ASN A 338 25.47 12.72 -3.72
C ASN A 338 26.29 11.42 -3.76
N TYR A 339 25.63 10.27 -3.91
CA TYR A 339 26.29 8.96 -4.11
C TYR A 339 27.33 9.00 -5.24
N HIS A 340 27.07 9.76 -6.32
CA HIS A 340 27.92 9.82 -7.52
C HIS A 340 29.09 10.81 -7.41
N ASP A 341 28.98 11.87 -6.60
CA ASP A 341 30.01 12.91 -6.48
C ASP A 341 31.09 12.56 -5.45
N SER A 342 30.88 11.53 -4.63
CA SER A 342 31.98 10.96 -3.85
C SER A 342 33.00 10.36 -4.83
N HIS A 343 34.09 11.09 -5.10
CA HIS A 343 35.19 10.71 -6.02
C HIS A 343 35.88 9.37 -5.68
N ARG A 344 35.44 8.75 -4.60
CA ARG A 344 35.70 7.39 -4.15
C ARG A 344 34.31 6.90 -3.74
N ASN A 345 33.77 5.80 -4.28
CA ASN A 345 32.48 5.23 -3.86
C ASN A 345 32.45 4.95 -2.33
N GLU A 346 32.33 5.96 -1.47
CA GLU A 346 32.50 5.85 -0.02
C GLU A 346 31.37 5.03 0.58
N PHE A 347 30.16 5.27 0.07
CA PHE A 347 28.97 4.46 0.29
C PHE A 347 29.08 2.99 -0.19
N LYS A 348 30.09 2.64 -1.01
CA LYS A 348 30.41 1.24 -1.35
C LYS A 348 31.68 0.72 -0.67
N LYS A 349 32.49 1.60 -0.06
CA LYS A 349 33.79 1.30 0.55
C LYS A 349 33.72 1.09 2.06
N GLY A 350 32.61 1.47 2.72
CA GLY A 350 32.37 1.07 4.10
C GLY A 350 32.64 -0.42 4.22
N ALA A 351 33.49 -0.82 5.17
CA ALA A 351 34.01 -2.18 5.27
C ALA A 351 32.86 -3.17 5.45
N ARG A 352 32.28 -3.68 4.35
CA ARG A 352 31.21 -4.67 4.37
C ARG A 352 31.82 -5.93 4.99
N LYS A 353 31.66 -6.08 6.30
CA LYS A 353 31.98 -7.32 7.01
C LYS A 353 31.30 -8.44 6.21
N LYS A 354 32.09 -9.40 5.76
CA LYS A 354 31.58 -10.54 5.00
C LYS A 354 30.55 -11.24 5.89
N LYS A 355 29.27 -11.07 5.57
CA LYS A 355 28.20 -11.77 6.29
C LYS A 355 28.21 -13.24 5.89
N GLU A 356 28.17 -14.12 6.89
CA GLU A 356 28.02 -15.55 6.70
C GLU A 356 26.54 -15.88 6.50
N LYS A 357 26.22 -16.71 5.52
CA LYS A 357 24.84 -17.07 5.18
C LYS A 357 24.19 -17.90 6.29
N PHE A 358 24.98 -18.76 6.90
CA PHE A 358 24.61 -19.54 8.05
C PHE A 358 25.86 -19.88 8.86
N LYS A 359 25.70 -20.12 10.16
CA LYS A 359 26.77 -20.52 11.08
C LYS A 359 26.19 -21.18 12.33
N VAL A 360 27.03 -21.85 13.10
CA VAL A 360 26.71 -22.34 14.44
C VAL A 360 27.26 -21.34 15.46
N LEU A 361 26.39 -20.80 16.30
CA LEU A 361 26.70 -19.95 17.44
C LEU A 361 27.05 -20.82 18.67
N GLU A 362 27.43 -20.16 19.76
CA GLU A 362 27.61 -20.80 21.06
C GLU A 362 26.36 -21.61 21.47
N ASN A 363 26.59 -22.62 22.32
CA ASN A 363 25.56 -23.53 22.81
C ASN A 363 24.80 -24.29 21.70
N ASN A 364 25.47 -24.58 20.58
CA ASN A 364 24.94 -25.39 19.47
C ASN A 364 23.63 -24.83 18.89
N ILE A 365 23.61 -23.52 18.61
CA ILE A 365 22.48 -22.81 18.00
C ILE A 365 22.84 -22.46 16.55
N GLY A 366 22.05 -22.90 15.59
CA GLY A 366 22.17 -22.46 14.20
C GLY A 366 21.66 -21.04 14.02
N TYR A 367 22.33 -20.25 13.20
CA TYR A 367 21.87 -18.94 12.75
C TYR A 367 21.91 -18.87 11.23
N VAL A 368 20.88 -18.30 10.63
CA VAL A 368 20.69 -18.20 9.18
C VAL A 368 20.29 -16.77 8.82
N ASP A 369 21.07 -16.13 7.96
CA ASP A 369 20.73 -14.83 7.36
C ASP A 369 19.92 -15.08 6.08
N MET A 370 18.60 -14.90 6.17
CA MET A 370 17.68 -15.23 5.08
C MET A 370 17.83 -14.28 3.87
N GLY A 371 18.41 -13.10 4.08
CA GLY A 371 18.61 -12.07 3.07
C GLY A 371 19.78 -12.35 2.13
N ILE A 372 20.69 -13.25 2.51
CA ILE A 372 21.81 -13.69 1.65
C ILE A 372 21.83 -15.19 1.39
N LEU A 373 21.05 -15.99 2.12
CA LEU A 373 20.83 -17.40 1.82
C LEU A 373 20.15 -17.54 0.46
N LYS A 374 20.61 -18.48 -0.36
CA LYS A 374 20.02 -18.83 -1.66
C LYS A 374 19.65 -20.30 -1.66
N THR A 375 18.72 -20.72 -2.52
CA THR A 375 18.26 -22.12 -2.63
C THR A 375 19.43 -23.11 -2.73
N ARG A 376 20.42 -22.83 -3.59
CA ARG A 376 21.63 -23.66 -3.74
C ARG A 376 22.47 -23.87 -2.46
N ASN A 377 22.24 -23.09 -1.41
CA ASN A 377 22.97 -23.18 -0.13
C ASN A 377 22.20 -23.97 0.93
N ILE A 378 20.95 -24.33 0.67
CA ILE A 378 20.09 -25.02 1.64
C ILE A 378 20.62 -26.41 1.99
N PRO A 379 21.13 -27.23 1.05
CA PRO A 379 21.72 -28.53 1.41
C PRO A 379 22.89 -28.40 2.41
N ASP A 380 23.84 -27.50 2.15
CA ASP A 380 24.97 -27.24 3.04
C ASP A 380 24.51 -26.70 4.41
N MET A 381 23.51 -25.82 4.40
CA MET A 381 22.92 -25.28 5.63
C MET A 381 22.25 -26.39 6.45
N ILE A 382 21.46 -27.27 5.83
CA ILE A 382 20.81 -28.40 6.51
C ILE A 382 21.88 -29.32 7.09
N GLU A 383 22.89 -29.70 6.33
CA GLU A 383 23.95 -30.58 6.82
C GLU A 383 24.69 -29.97 8.03
N ALA A 384 24.97 -28.67 7.99
CA ALA A 384 25.64 -27.96 9.08
C ALA A 384 24.74 -27.78 10.32
N LEU A 385 23.43 -27.60 10.14
CA LEU A 385 22.53 -27.18 11.21
C LEU A 385 21.56 -28.27 11.70
N LYS A 386 21.42 -29.41 11.02
CA LYS A 386 20.42 -30.44 11.38
C LYS A 386 20.58 -31.04 12.78
N ALA A 387 21.79 -30.98 13.34
CA ALA A 387 22.11 -31.47 14.68
C ALA A 387 22.14 -30.36 15.75
N THR A 388 21.81 -29.10 15.39
CA THR A 388 21.69 -28.02 16.38
C THR A 388 20.45 -28.23 17.24
N ARG A 389 20.43 -27.64 18.44
CA ARG A 389 19.23 -27.71 19.30
C ARG A 389 18.20 -26.63 18.97
N ALA A 390 18.63 -25.57 18.30
CA ALA A 390 17.78 -24.50 17.79
C ALA A 390 18.35 -23.94 16.48
N ILE A 391 17.49 -23.38 15.63
CA ILE A 391 17.89 -22.59 14.45
C ILE A 391 17.15 -21.25 14.50
N VAL A 392 17.90 -20.16 14.39
CA VAL A 392 17.40 -18.80 14.23
C VAL A 392 17.43 -18.43 12.75
N PHE A 393 16.27 -18.23 12.15
CA PHE A 393 16.10 -17.65 10.82
C PHE A 393 15.87 -16.16 10.96
N ASP A 394 16.89 -15.35 10.66
CA ASP A 394 16.77 -13.90 10.71
C ASP A 394 16.10 -13.39 9.43
N MET A 395 14.85 -12.96 9.54
CA MET A 395 14.00 -12.41 8.47
C MET A 395 13.65 -10.93 8.69
N ARG A 396 14.42 -10.24 9.54
CA ARG A 396 14.51 -8.76 9.55
C ARG A 396 15.15 -8.24 8.26
N ASN A 397 15.88 -9.12 7.57
CA ASN A 397 16.26 -8.98 6.17
C ASN A 397 15.21 -9.62 5.25
N TYR A 398 15.18 -9.23 3.98
CA TYR A 398 14.20 -9.75 3.03
C TYR A 398 14.64 -11.10 2.45
N PRO A 399 13.87 -12.20 2.59
CA PRO A 399 14.29 -13.54 2.14
C PRO A 399 14.41 -13.66 0.61
N ASN A 400 15.17 -14.67 0.14
CA ASN A 400 15.39 -14.93 -1.28
C ASN A 400 14.57 -16.14 -1.81
N GLY A 401 13.33 -16.32 -1.35
CA GLY A 401 12.45 -17.40 -1.84
C GLY A 401 12.92 -18.81 -1.46
N THR A 402 13.61 -18.96 -0.33
CA THR A 402 14.16 -20.23 0.18
C THR A 402 13.16 -21.08 0.97
N TYR A 403 11.91 -20.61 1.09
CA TYR A 403 10.91 -21.17 2.00
C TYR A 403 10.59 -22.65 1.76
N GLN A 404 10.55 -23.12 0.51
CA GLN A 404 10.01 -24.45 0.20
C GLN A 404 10.91 -25.56 0.74
N GLU A 405 12.20 -25.54 0.39
CA GLU A 405 13.15 -26.56 0.85
C GLU A 405 13.40 -26.49 2.37
N ILE A 406 13.40 -25.28 2.95
CA ILE A 406 13.49 -25.12 4.40
C ILE A 406 12.25 -25.70 5.06
N SER A 407 11.05 -25.39 4.56
CA SER A 407 9.81 -25.92 5.12
C SER A 407 9.73 -27.45 5.03
N ASN A 408 10.23 -28.03 3.94
CA ASN A 408 10.39 -29.48 3.78
C ASN A 408 11.30 -30.09 4.86
N PHE A 409 12.36 -29.39 5.24
CA PHE A 409 13.24 -29.81 6.34
C PHE A 409 12.60 -29.62 7.73
N LEU A 410 11.78 -28.59 7.92
CA LEU A 410 11.18 -28.27 9.22
C LEU A 410 9.92 -29.10 9.53
N ASN A 411 9.12 -29.46 8.53
CA ASN A 411 7.81 -30.08 8.72
C ASN A 411 7.83 -31.61 8.65
N ALA A 412 7.03 -32.25 9.51
CA ALA A 412 6.82 -33.70 9.50
C ALA A 412 5.91 -34.19 8.38
N GLN A 413 4.96 -33.34 7.99
CA GLN A 413 3.88 -33.61 7.06
C GLN A 413 3.47 -32.31 6.38
N GLU A 414 2.75 -32.45 5.27
CA GLU A 414 2.21 -31.31 4.54
C GLU A 414 1.14 -30.57 5.38
N LYS A 415 1.16 -29.23 5.34
CA LYS A 415 0.18 -28.36 6.03
C LYS A 415 -0.18 -27.16 5.16
N GLU A 416 -1.45 -26.79 5.12
CA GLU A 416 -1.88 -25.52 4.53
C GLU A 416 -1.45 -24.36 5.43
N PHE A 417 -0.93 -23.28 4.85
CA PHE A 417 -0.48 -22.11 5.62
C PHE A 417 -0.99 -20.77 5.11
N ALA A 418 -1.49 -20.70 3.89
CA ALA A 418 -2.07 -19.48 3.33
C ALA A 418 -3.23 -19.81 2.39
N ILE A 419 -4.27 -18.98 2.41
CA ILE A 419 -5.40 -19.00 1.45
C ILE A 419 -5.56 -17.59 0.85
N TYR A 420 -6.27 -17.49 -0.28
CA TYR A 420 -6.28 -16.24 -1.06
C TYR A 420 -7.66 -15.76 -1.47
N THR A 421 -7.81 -14.43 -1.59
CA THR A 421 -8.91 -13.82 -2.34
C THR A 421 -8.41 -13.18 -3.63
N ARG A 422 -9.19 -13.34 -4.71
CA ARG A 422 -8.90 -12.79 -6.04
C ARG A 422 -10.10 -12.03 -6.58
N PRO A 423 -9.90 -10.98 -7.39
CA PRO A 423 -11.02 -10.21 -7.93
C PRO A 423 -11.87 -11.06 -8.87
N ASP A 424 -13.19 -10.91 -8.76
CA ASP A 424 -14.14 -11.49 -9.71
C ASP A 424 -14.37 -10.50 -10.86
N LEU A 425 -13.67 -10.72 -11.97
CA LEU A 425 -13.75 -9.84 -13.14
C LEU A 425 -15.12 -9.86 -13.82
N SER A 426 -15.97 -10.86 -13.53
CA SER A 426 -17.36 -10.92 -14.01
C SER A 426 -18.33 -10.12 -13.14
N TYR A 427 -17.88 -9.67 -11.97
CA TYR A 427 -18.63 -8.81 -11.05
C TYR A 427 -17.67 -7.84 -10.33
N PRO A 428 -17.08 -6.86 -11.04
CA PRO A 428 -16.00 -6.02 -10.51
C PRO A 428 -16.35 -5.34 -9.19
N GLY A 429 -15.41 -5.29 -8.25
CA GLY A 429 -15.63 -4.87 -6.86
C GLY A 429 -15.94 -6.02 -5.90
N ARG A 430 -16.24 -7.21 -6.43
CA ARG A 430 -16.40 -8.45 -5.68
C ARG A 430 -15.13 -9.29 -5.76
N PHE A 431 -14.85 -10.06 -4.72
CA PHE A 431 -13.73 -11.00 -4.66
C PHE A 431 -14.24 -12.42 -4.41
N LYS A 432 -13.43 -13.42 -4.76
CA LYS A 432 -13.68 -14.84 -4.51
C LYS A 432 -12.51 -15.45 -3.76
N TRP A 433 -12.83 -16.33 -2.81
CA TRP A 433 -11.85 -17.22 -2.21
C TRP A 433 -11.30 -18.18 -3.25
N SER A 434 -10.05 -18.58 -3.07
CA SER A 434 -9.34 -19.49 -3.94
C SER A 434 -8.37 -20.35 -3.12
N GLY A 435 -8.00 -21.51 -3.68
CA GLY A 435 -7.23 -22.55 -2.97
C GLY A 435 -5.92 -22.03 -2.40
N GLY A 436 -5.48 -22.65 -1.31
CA GLY A 436 -4.31 -22.23 -0.56
C GLY A 436 -2.98 -22.82 -1.02
N THR A 437 -1.93 -22.47 -0.28
CA THR A 437 -0.58 -23.00 -0.45
C THR A 437 -0.24 -23.92 0.71
N LEU A 438 0.40 -25.04 0.36
CA LEU A 438 0.86 -26.06 1.27
C LEU A 438 2.36 -25.92 1.54
N SER A 439 2.78 -26.35 2.72
CA SER A 439 4.15 -26.35 3.20
C SER A 439 4.53 -27.74 3.72
N GLY A 440 5.79 -28.13 3.53
CA GLY A 440 6.29 -29.43 3.98
C GLY A 440 5.89 -30.61 3.09
N PHE A 441 6.35 -31.79 3.49
CA PHE A 441 5.99 -33.09 2.91
C PHE A 441 6.13 -34.16 4.00
N GLU A 442 5.80 -35.42 3.70
CA GLU A 442 6.06 -36.51 4.64
C GLU A 442 7.57 -36.69 4.88
N ASN A 443 8.04 -36.20 6.02
CA ASN A 443 9.46 -36.22 6.39
C ASN A 443 9.63 -36.71 7.84
N LYS A 444 10.08 -37.95 8.00
CA LYS A 444 10.34 -38.55 9.33
C LYS A 444 11.57 -37.94 10.01
N ASP A 445 12.51 -37.45 9.20
CA ASP A 445 13.79 -36.86 9.61
C ASP A 445 13.71 -35.33 9.71
N HIS A 446 12.50 -34.77 9.84
CA HIS A 446 12.32 -33.33 10.04
C HIS A 446 13.04 -32.83 11.29
N TYR A 447 13.44 -31.57 11.24
CA TYR A 447 14.16 -30.93 12.33
C TYR A 447 13.36 -30.90 13.64
N LYS A 448 13.96 -31.40 14.72
CA LYS A 448 13.30 -31.53 16.04
C LYS A 448 13.61 -30.40 17.01
N GLY A 449 14.66 -29.62 16.75
CA GLY A 449 15.06 -28.52 17.63
C GLY A 449 14.09 -27.33 17.56
N LYS A 450 14.32 -26.29 18.37
CA LYS A 450 13.50 -25.07 18.32
C LYS A 450 13.71 -24.31 17.01
N VAL A 451 12.65 -23.77 16.42
CA VAL A 451 12.73 -22.90 15.25
C VAL A 451 12.40 -21.48 15.71
N ILE A 452 13.33 -20.55 15.54
CA ILE A 452 13.12 -19.14 15.88
C ILE A 452 13.14 -18.33 14.59
N VAL A 453 12.21 -17.40 14.46
CA VAL A 453 12.16 -16.46 13.34
C VAL A 453 12.23 -15.05 13.89
N LEU A 454 13.19 -14.26 13.40
CA LEU A 454 13.29 -12.84 13.75
C LEU A 454 12.60 -12.00 12.69
N LEU A 455 11.70 -11.11 13.10
CA LEU A 455 10.99 -10.18 12.22
C LEU A 455 11.02 -8.76 12.76
N ASN A 456 10.83 -7.80 11.86
CA ASN A 456 10.62 -6.40 12.23
C ASN A 456 9.76 -5.69 11.17
N GLU A 457 9.64 -4.37 11.27
CA GLU A 457 8.89 -3.54 10.33
C GLU A 457 9.43 -3.54 8.89
N ASP A 458 10.67 -3.99 8.66
CA ASP A 458 11.22 -4.20 7.30
C ASP A 458 10.73 -5.52 6.67
N SER A 459 10.24 -6.46 7.48
CA SER A 459 9.63 -7.70 7.01
C SER A 459 8.28 -7.38 6.37
N MET A 460 8.15 -7.60 5.06
CA MET A 460 6.94 -7.34 4.28
C MET A 460 6.76 -8.45 3.25
N SER A 461 5.53 -8.67 2.77
CA SER A 461 5.28 -9.48 1.56
C SER A 461 5.83 -10.90 1.71
N GLN A 462 6.73 -11.35 0.81
CA GLN A 462 7.37 -12.66 0.90
C GLN A 462 7.95 -12.97 2.29
N SER A 463 8.46 -11.98 3.03
CA SER A 463 8.96 -12.20 4.40
C SER A 463 7.84 -12.64 5.35
N GLU A 464 6.70 -11.95 5.31
CA GLU A 464 5.51 -12.29 6.10
C GLU A 464 4.95 -13.66 5.70
N TRP A 465 4.85 -13.90 4.39
CA TRP A 465 4.39 -15.17 3.83
C TRP A 465 5.30 -16.36 4.19
N THR A 466 6.62 -16.14 4.20
CA THR A 466 7.61 -17.15 4.63
C THR A 466 7.50 -17.42 6.13
N ALA A 467 7.24 -16.39 6.95
CA ALA A 467 7.00 -16.60 8.37
C ALA A 467 5.73 -17.44 8.62
N MET A 468 4.64 -17.18 7.89
CA MET A 468 3.44 -18.03 7.93
C MET A 468 3.77 -19.48 7.56
N CYS A 469 4.58 -19.68 6.51
CA CYS A 469 5.06 -21.00 6.12
C CYS A 469 5.85 -21.68 7.25
N PHE A 470 6.79 -20.99 7.89
CA PHE A 470 7.61 -21.57 8.95
C PHE A 470 6.83 -21.85 10.24
N GLN A 471 5.76 -21.10 10.52
CA GLN A 471 4.87 -21.39 11.67
C GLN A 471 4.23 -22.78 11.59
N THR A 472 4.13 -23.37 10.39
CA THR A 472 3.57 -24.73 10.23
C THR A 472 4.38 -25.84 10.90
N ALA A 473 5.68 -25.63 11.14
CA ALA A 473 6.53 -26.63 11.81
C ALA A 473 6.05 -26.98 13.22
N GLY A 474 5.25 -26.11 13.86
CA GLY A 474 4.62 -26.35 15.16
C GLY A 474 5.54 -26.14 16.38
N ASN A 475 6.84 -26.01 16.16
CA ASN A 475 7.89 -25.66 17.13
C ASN A 475 8.54 -24.30 16.82
N THR A 476 7.85 -23.46 16.05
CA THR A 476 8.30 -22.14 15.62
C THR A 476 7.87 -21.07 16.62
N THR A 477 8.78 -20.16 16.96
CA THR A 477 8.51 -18.95 17.75
C THR A 477 8.98 -17.72 16.99
N ILE A 478 8.07 -16.77 16.77
CA ILE A 478 8.34 -15.48 16.15
C ILE A 478 8.76 -14.48 17.24
N ILE A 479 9.91 -13.84 17.06
CA ILE A 479 10.47 -12.88 18.02
C ILE A 479 10.85 -11.58 17.29
N GLY A 480 10.51 -10.42 17.85
CA GLY A 480 10.84 -9.13 17.27
C GLY A 480 9.69 -8.13 17.34
N SER A 481 9.49 -7.34 16.28
CA SER A 481 8.42 -6.35 16.20
C SER A 481 7.40 -6.67 15.11
N GLN A 482 6.25 -6.01 15.18
CA GLN A 482 5.20 -6.11 14.17
C GLN A 482 5.75 -5.80 12.76
N THR A 483 5.42 -6.65 11.80
CA THR A 483 5.83 -6.52 10.40
C THR A 483 5.02 -5.49 9.63
N ALA A 484 5.38 -5.25 8.37
CA ALA A 484 4.80 -4.17 7.57
C ALA A 484 3.30 -4.31 7.24
N GLY A 485 2.72 -5.50 7.40
CA GLY A 485 1.30 -5.75 7.20
C GLY A 485 0.86 -5.58 5.75
N ALA A 486 1.67 -6.04 4.79
CA ALA A 486 1.34 -6.00 3.38
C ALA A 486 1.82 -7.30 2.72
N ASP A 487 1.01 -8.34 2.91
CA ASP A 487 1.25 -9.65 2.29
C ASP A 487 0.37 -9.81 1.04
N GLY A 488 0.97 -10.40 0.01
CA GLY A 488 0.35 -10.62 -1.29
C GLY A 488 1.15 -10.07 -2.46
N ASN A 489 0.75 -10.51 -3.65
CA ASN A 489 1.40 -10.13 -4.89
C ASN A 489 1.00 -8.72 -5.28
N VAL A 490 1.95 -7.92 -5.75
CA VAL A 490 1.68 -6.55 -6.18
C VAL A 490 1.08 -6.49 -7.57
N SER A 491 0.06 -5.66 -7.76
CA SER A 491 -0.37 -5.23 -9.09
C SER A 491 0.33 -3.91 -9.41
N GLU A 492 0.97 -3.85 -10.57
CA GLU A 492 1.83 -2.75 -10.99
C GLU A 492 1.22 -2.00 -12.18
N PHE A 493 1.28 -0.67 -12.16
CA PHE A 493 0.71 0.20 -13.19
C PHE A 493 1.68 1.33 -13.53
N ASP A 494 2.10 1.37 -14.79
CA ASP A 494 3.03 2.38 -15.29
C ASP A 494 2.33 3.39 -16.21
N PHE A 495 2.25 4.65 -15.75
CA PHE A 495 1.71 5.78 -16.51
C PHE A 495 2.84 6.68 -16.97
N LYS A 496 2.66 7.43 -18.08
CA LYS A 496 3.73 8.26 -18.65
C LYS A 496 4.37 9.27 -17.68
N GLY A 497 3.70 9.65 -16.59
CA GLY A 497 4.18 10.60 -15.59
C GLY A 497 4.37 10.02 -14.19
N PHE A 498 3.87 8.82 -13.91
CA PHE A 498 4.03 8.20 -12.61
C PHE A 498 3.88 6.69 -12.66
N HIS A 499 4.53 6.06 -11.71
CA HIS A 499 4.47 4.65 -11.42
C HIS A 499 3.69 4.40 -10.13
N THR A 500 2.84 3.40 -10.11
CA THR A 500 2.11 3.02 -8.90
C THR A 500 1.91 1.51 -8.83
N LEU A 501 1.89 0.98 -7.61
CA LEU A 501 1.54 -0.39 -7.33
C LEU A 501 0.72 -0.48 -6.05
N PHE A 502 0.05 -1.60 -5.83
CA PHE A 502 -0.66 -1.93 -4.59
C PHE A 502 -0.80 -3.44 -4.43
N SER A 503 -1.10 -3.92 -3.24
CA SER A 503 -1.40 -5.34 -2.98
C SER A 503 -2.57 -5.82 -3.86
N GLY A 504 -2.33 -6.77 -4.75
CA GLY A 504 -3.24 -7.17 -5.82
C GLY A 504 -4.11 -8.40 -5.55
N ILE A 505 -3.75 -9.20 -4.54
CA ILE A 505 -4.55 -10.33 -4.04
C ILE A 505 -4.66 -10.26 -2.52
N GLY A 506 -5.70 -10.85 -1.96
CA GLY A 506 -5.80 -11.04 -0.52
C GLY A 506 -5.02 -12.27 -0.06
N VAL A 507 -4.27 -12.18 1.03
CA VAL A 507 -3.57 -13.28 1.69
C VAL A 507 -4.05 -13.41 3.14
N TYR A 508 -4.36 -14.64 3.53
CA TYR A 508 -4.95 -14.95 4.84
C TYR A 508 -4.35 -16.24 5.37
N TYR A 509 -4.34 -16.40 6.69
CA TYR A 509 -4.14 -17.70 7.31
C TYR A 509 -5.29 -18.66 6.92
N PRO A 510 -5.10 -19.99 7.00
CA PRO A 510 -6.13 -20.97 6.62
C PRO A 510 -7.43 -20.86 7.44
N ASP A 511 -7.35 -20.29 8.64
CA ASP A 511 -8.51 -20.00 9.50
C ASP A 511 -9.22 -18.68 9.14
N GLY A 512 -8.76 -17.96 8.12
CA GLY A 512 -9.30 -16.69 7.64
C GLY A 512 -8.78 -15.46 8.38
N ARG A 513 -7.83 -15.59 9.33
CA ARG A 513 -7.15 -14.43 9.91
C ARG A 513 -6.37 -13.65 8.85
N GLU A 514 -6.35 -12.34 9.01
CA GLU A 514 -5.79 -11.38 8.05
C GLU A 514 -4.32 -11.07 8.37
N THR A 515 -3.52 -10.81 7.34
CA THR A 515 -2.19 -10.21 7.49
C THR A 515 -2.16 -8.74 7.09
N GLN A 516 -3.01 -8.27 6.17
CA GLN A 516 -3.02 -6.86 5.78
C GLN A 516 -3.30 -5.93 6.98
N ARG A 517 -2.48 -4.89 7.14
CA ARG A 517 -2.43 -3.92 8.25
C ARG A 517 -2.02 -4.47 9.61
N ILE A 518 -2.16 -5.78 9.82
CA ILE A 518 -1.83 -6.44 11.08
C ILE A 518 -0.38 -6.93 11.06
N GLY A 519 0.07 -7.46 9.93
CA GLY A 519 1.33 -8.19 9.80
C GLY A 519 1.34 -9.51 10.55
N ILE A 520 2.53 -10.07 10.69
CA ILE A 520 2.84 -11.17 11.58
C ILE A 520 3.08 -10.58 12.97
N VAL A 521 2.17 -10.87 13.89
CA VAL A 521 2.32 -10.49 15.29
C VAL A 521 3.33 -11.45 15.94
N PRO A 522 4.42 -10.96 16.54
CA PRO A 522 5.40 -11.82 17.18
C PRO A 522 4.81 -12.51 18.41
N ASP A 523 5.24 -13.75 18.67
CA ASP A 523 4.91 -14.45 19.91
C ASP A 523 5.58 -13.78 21.11
N ILE A 524 6.77 -13.20 20.88
CA ILE A 524 7.54 -12.42 21.86
C ILE A 524 7.92 -11.08 21.23
N GLU A 525 7.27 -10.01 21.68
CA GLU A 525 7.59 -8.66 21.22
C GLU A 525 8.90 -8.16 21.87
N VAL A 526 9.82 -7.67 21.04
CA VAL A 526 11.05 -6.98 21.44
C VAL A 526 11.44 -5.98 20.35
N LYS A 527 11.77 -4.76 20.77
CA LYS A 527 12.19 -3.67 19.88
C LYS A 527 13.56 -3.17 20.34
N PRO A 528 14.46 -2.80 19.41
CA PRO A 528 15.69 -2.11 19.77
C PRO A 528 15.38 -0.82 20.52
N THR A 529 16.10 -0.59 21.61
CA THR A 529 16.09 0.62 22.41
C THR A 529 17.24 1.53 22.00
N ILE A 530 17.10 2.84 22.23
CA ILE A 530 18.19 3.80 22.00
C ILE A 530 19.45 3.37 22.75
N LYS A 531 19.29 2.96 24.01
CA LYS A 531 20.39 2.48 24.85
C LYS A 531 21.02 1.19 24.29
N GLY A 532 20.21 0.23 23.86
CA GLY A 532 20.71 -1.00 23.25
C GLY A 532 21.56 -0.73 22.01
N ILE A 533 21.13 0.19 21.15
CA ILE A 533 21.89 0.62 19.96
C ILE A 533 23.20 1.32 20.37
N GLN A 534 23.16 2.21 21.35
CA GLN A 534 24.35 2.91 21.89
C GLN A 534 25.37 1.95 22.52
N GLU A 535 24.89 0.85 23.13
CA GLU A 535 25.72 -0.22 23.70
C GLU A 535 26.16 -1.26 22.66
N GLY A 536 25.74 -1.13 21.40
CA GLY A 536 26.08 -2.05 20.32
C GLY A 536 25.41 -3.42 20.43
N ARG A 537 24.28 -3.52 21.12
CA ARG A 537 23.53 -4.77 21.34
C ARG A 537 22.50 -5.01 20.25
N ASP A 538 22.33 -6.28 19.89
CA ASP A 538 21.17 -6.75 19.12
C ASP A 538 20.14 -7.34 20.09
N GLU A 539 19.31 -6.47 20.67
CA GLU A 539 18.34 -6.89 21.71
C GLU A 539 17.32 -7.91 21.22
N VAL A 540 17.05 -7.96 19.91
CA VAL A 540 16.13 -8.94 19.32
C VAL A 540 16.80 -10.31 19.27
N LEU A 541 18.07 -10.39 18.83
CA LEU A 541 18.83 -11.63 18.86
C LEU A 541 19.12 -12.09 20.30
N ASP A 542 19.50 -11.18 21.20
CA ASP A 542 19.73 -11.47 22.62
C ASP A 542 18.47 -12.10 23.26
N ARG A 543 17.30 -11.53 22.95
CA ARG A 543 16.02 -12.05 23.42
C ARG A 543 15.73 -13.46 22.91
N ALA A 544 16.06 -13.72 21.64
CA ALA A 544 15.92 -15.04 21.02
C ALA A 544 16.85 -16.08 21.67
N LEU A 545 18.12 -15.73 21.90
CA LEU A 545 19.07 -16.59 22.58
C LEU A 545 18.61 -16.90 24.01
N LEU A 546 18.13 -15.90 24.75
CA LEU A 546 17.55 -16.08 26.08
C LEU A 546 16.34 -17.02 26.07
N PHE A 547 15.45 -16.91 25.09
CA PHE A 547 14.29 -17.79 24.95
C PHE A 547 14.70 -19.24 24.63
N ILE A 548 15.72 -19.42 23.79
CA ILE A 548 16.26 -20.75 23.49
C ILE A 548 16.76 -21.42 24.78
N GLU A 549 17.46 -20.70 25.64
CA GLU A 549 17.99 -21.25 26.92
C GLU A 549 16.92 -21.48 27.97
N SER A 550 16.08 -20.48 28.22
CA SER A 550 15.20 -20.45 29.40
C SER A 550 13.77 -20.91 29.12
N GLY A 551 13.35 -20.94 27.84
CA GLY A 551 11.96 -21.15 27.43
C GLY A 551 11.03 -19.99 27.82
N LYS A 552 11.57 -18.89 28.34
CA LYS A 552 10.82 -17.71 28.78
C LYS A 552 11.07 -16.52 27.90
#